data_AF-A0A933LGF4-F1
#
_entry.id   AF-A0A933LGF4-F1
#
_cell.length_a   1.000
_cell.length_b   1.000
_cell.length_c   1.000
_cell.angle_alpha   90.00
_cell.angle_beta   90.00
_cell.angle_gamma   90.00
#
_symmetry.space_group_name_H-M   'P 1'
#
loop_
_entity.id
_entity.type
_entity.pdbx_description
1 polymer ?
#
loop_
_entity_poly.entity_id
_entity_poly.type
_entity_poly.pdbx_seq_one_letter_code
_entity_poly.pdbx_strand_id
1 'polypeptide(L)' 'MKLCVLPHAGHPRVVEREVTYPVTPRAFAEYVPRLVGAGCAIVGGCCGTTPEHIRAFRRELDKLKK' A
#
# COMPACT_ATOMS: atom_id res chain seq x y z
N MET A 1 -11.37 -17.48 -7.63
CA MET A 1 -10.95 -16.17 -8.22
C MET A 1 -9.89 -15.55 -7.30
N LYS A 2 -8.82 -14.96 -7.83
CA LYS A 2 -7.76 -14.32 -7.02
C LYS A 2 -8.06 -12.83 -6.85
N LEU A 3 -7.98 -12.33 -5.61
CA LEU A 3 -8.20 -10.91 -5.29
C LEU A 3 -6.90 -10.11 -5.48
N CYS A 4 -7.02 -8.93 -6.10
CA CYS A 4 -5.93 -7.96 -6.23
C CYS A 4 -6.35 -6.62 -5.60
N VAL A 5 -5.46 -6.01 -4.81
CA VAL A 5 -5.70 -4.73 -4.14
C VAL A 5 -4.53 -3.78 -4.39
N LEU A 6 -4.84 -2.61 -4.96
CA LEU A 6 -3.89 -1.53 -5.25
C LEU A 6 -4.40 -0.21 -4.63
N PRO A 7 -4.08 0.08 -3.36
CA PRO A 7 -4.55 1.28 -2.70
C PRO A 7 -3.78 2.53 -3.13
N HIS A 8 -4.39 3.70 -2.95
CA HIS A 8 -3.70 4.99 -3.00
C HIS A 8 -2.84 5.18 -1.74
N ALA A 9 -1.77 5.99 -1.80
CA ALA A 9 -0.97 6.35 -0.63
C ALA A 9 -1.70 7.34 0.32
N GLY A 10 -2.91 6.98 0.73
CA GLY A 10 -3.82 7.77 1.53
C GLY A 10 -5.01 8.31 0.76
N HIS A 11 -5.92 8.95 1.50
CA HIS A 11 -6.97 9.75 0.87
C HIS A 11 -6.35 10.96 0.17
N PRO A 12 -6.78 11.26 -1.07
CA PRO A 12 -6.29 12.42 -1.79
C PRO A 12 -6.62 13.69 -1.01
N ARG A 13 -5.64 14.59 -0.89
CA ARG A 13 -5.81 15.91 -0.28
C ARG A 13 -5.41 16.98 -1.28
N VAL A 14 -6.16 18.08 -1.33
CA VAL A 14 -5.78 19.24 -2.15
C VAL A 14 -4.92 20.17 -1.29
N VAL A 15 -3.68 20.39 -1.69
CA VAL A 15 -2.73 21.32 -1.07
C VAL A 15 -2.21 22.23 -2.17
N GLU A 16 -2.35 23.54 -2.02
CA GLU A 16 -1.88 24.52 -3.01
C GLU A 16 -2.35 24.26 -4.46
N ARG A 17 -3.58 23.75 -4.61
CA ARG A 17 -4.22 23.36 -5.89
C ARG A 17 -3.67 22.06 -6.51
N GLU A 18 -2.82 21.33 -5.82
CA GLU A 18 -2.32 20.02 -6.22
C GLU A 18 -2.91 18.89 -5.37
N VAL A 19 -3.11 17.72 -5.97
CA VAL A 19 -3.55 16.52 -5.26
C VAL A 19 -2.33 15.80 -4.67
N THR A 20 -2.31 15.69 -3.34
CA THR A 20 -1.25 15.04 -2.56
C THR A 20 -1.78 13.80 -1.84
N TYR A 21 -0.86 12.85 -1.60
CA TYR A 21 -1.13 11.59 -0.93
C TYR A 21 -0.19 11.45 0.28
N PRO A 22 -0.68 11.67 1.52
CA PRO A 22 0.19 11.94 2.66
C PRO A 22 0.68 10.70 3.41
N VAL A 23 0.23 9.50 3.05
CA VAL A 23 0.60 8.29 3.81
C VAL A 23 2.04 7.90 3.48
N THR A 24 2.83 7.67 4.51
CA THR A 24 4.23 7.29 4.35
C THR A 24 4.36 5.81 3.94
N PRO A 25 5.48 5.40 3.31
CA PRO A 25 5.74 4.00 2.98
C PRO A 25 5.57 3.03 4.16
N ARG A 26 5.98 3.44 5.36
CA ARG A 26 5.85 2.64 6.59
C ARG A 26 4.39 2.44 6.96
N ALA A 27 3.64 3.53 7.13
CA ALA A 27 2.23 3.47 7.50
C ALA A 27 1.40 2.74 6.44
N PHE A 28 1.75 2.88 5.16
CA PHE A 28 1.13 2.16 4.06
C PHE A 28 1.30 0.64 4.21
N ALA A 29 2.52 0.18 4.53
CA ALA A 29 2.83 -1.24 4.61
C ALA A 29 2.20 -1.96 5.83
N GLU A 30 1.85 -1.24 6.90
CA GLU A 30 1.16 -1.80 8.07
C GLU A 30 -0.19 -2.44 7.73
N TYR A 31 -0.78 -2.12 6.57
CA TYR A 31 -2.02 -2.74 6.08
C TYR A 31 -1.80 -4.09 5.39
N VAL A 32 -0.58 -4.43 4.98
CA VAL A 32 -0.27 -5.66 4.22
C VAL A 32 -0.76 -6.93 4.93
N PRO A 33 -0.52 -7.15 6.25
CA PRO A 33 -1.03 -8.34 6.94
C PRO A 33 -2.56 -8.46 6.89
N ARG A 34 -3.27 -7.34 6.97
CA ARG A 34 -4.74 -7.32 6.89
C ARG A 34 -5.23 -7.67 5.49
N LEU A 35 -4.58 -7.13 4.46
CA LEU A 35 -4.91 -7.44 3.06
C LEU A 35 -4.68 -8.92 2.75
N VAL A 36 -3.54 -9.47 3.16
CA VAL A 36 -3.22 -10.89 2.99
C VAL A 36 -4.21 -11.77 3.76
N GLY A 37 -4.49 -11.43 5.04
CA GLY A 37 -5.47 -12.15 5.86
C GLY A 37 -6.89 -12.13 5.30
N ALA A 38 -7.25 -11.09 4.54
CA ALA A 38 -8.53 -11.00 3.82
C ALA A 38 -8.56 -11.81 2.50
N GLY A 39 -7.51 -12.57 2.17
CA GLY A 39 -7.44 -13.40 0.96
C GLY A 39 -6.90 -12.68 -0.27
N CYS A 40 -6.23 -11.53 -0.10
CA CYS A 40 -5.58 -10.85 -1.22
C CYS A 40 -4.39 -11.65 -1.75
N ALA A 41 -4.43 -11.98 -3.05
CA ALA A 41 -3.38 -12.73 -3.73
C ALA A 41 -2.31 -11.82 -4.34
N ILE A 42 -2.66 -10.56 -4.66
CA ILE A 42 -1.76 -9.57 -5.27
C ILE A 42 -1.97 -8.22 -4.59
N VAL A 43 -0.93 -7.70 -3.94
CA VAL A 43 -0.91 -6.34 -3.37
C VAL A 43 0.04 -5.44 -4.14
N GLY A 44 -0.38 -4.20 -4.38
CA GLY A 44 0.41 -3.21 -5.12
C GLY A 44 0.10 -1.80 -4.68
N GLY A 45 0.24 -0.83 -5.59
CA GLY A 45 -0.05 0.57 -5.34
C GLY A 45 -0.68 1.26 -6.54
N CYS A 46 -1.46 2.31 -6.27
CA CYS A 46 -2.07 3.19 -7.27
C CYS A 46 -1.53 4.62 -7.08
N CYS A 47 -2.36 5.65 -7.18
CA CYS A 47 -1.96 7.06 -7.04
C CYS A 47 -1.23 7.36 -5.72
N GLY A 48 -0.17 8.17 -5.82
CA GLY A 48 0.66 8.57 -4.68
C GLY A 48 1.64 7.50 -4.18
N THR A 49 1.54 6.26 -4.66
CA THR A 49 2.51 5.22 -4.32
C THR A 49 3.81 5.41 -5.09
N THR A 50 4.92 5.07 -4.45
CA THR A 50 6.28 5.22 -5.00
C THR A 50 7.04 3.90 -4.85
N PRO A 51 8.23 3.75 -5.45
CA PRO A 51 9.06 2.56 -5.22
C PRO A 51 9.35 2.27 -3.74
N GLU A 52 9.45 3.29 -2.89
CA GLU A 52 9.63 3.16 -1.44
C GLU A 52 8.45 2.44 -0.77
N HIS A 53 7.23 2.74 -1.22
CA HIS A 53 6.00 2.08 -0.75
C HIS A 53 6.01 0.59 -1.10
N ILE A 54 6.38 0.26 -2.35
CA ILE A 54 6.46 -1.14 -2.80
C ILE A 54 7.55 -1.91 -2.05
N ARG A 55 8.71 -1.28 -1.79
CA ARG A 55 9.76 -1.88 -0.95
C ARG A 55 9.28 -2.12 0.48
N ALA A 56 8.46 -1.22 1.04
CA ALA A 56 7.86 -1.42 2.35
C ALA A 56 6.86 -2.59 2.34
N PHE A 57 6.03 -2.72 1.31
CA PHE A 57 5.15 -3.88 1.13
C PHE A 57 5.92 -5.19 1.08
N ARG A 58 6.99 -5.26 0.27
CA ARG A 58 7.86 -6.45 0.18
C ARG A 58 8.39 -6.86 1.55
N ARG A 59 8.91 -5.90 2.33
CA ARG A 59 9.42 -6.17 3.69
C ARG A 59 8.36 -6.75 4.61
N GLU A 60 7.12 -6.25 4.58
CA GLU A 60 6.05 -6.83 5.40
C GLU A 60 5.62 -8.22 4.91
N LEU A 61 5.55 -8.43 3.59
CA LEU A 61 5.26 -9.75 3.02
C LEU A 61 6.32 -10.80 3.40
N ASP A 62 7.60 -10.43 3.48
CA ASP A 62 8.68 -11.33 3.91
C ASP A 62 8.52 -11.79 5.36
N LYS A 63 7.95 -10.95 6.23
CA LYS A 63 7.68 -11.31 7.63
C LYS A 63 6.56 -12.33 7.77
N LEU A 64 5.60 -12.34 6.84
CA LEU A 64 4.42 -13.21 6.86
C LEU A 64 4.67 -14.62 6.31
N LYS A 65 5.75 -14.82 5.55
CA LYS A 65 6.10 -16.11 4.94
C LYS A 65 6.87 -17.07 5.88
N LYS A 66 6.87 -16.81 7.18
CA LYS A 66 7.50 -17.68 8.18
C LYS A 66 6.55 -18.79 8.62
#